data_AF-A0A9P3JQ26-F1
#
_entry.id   AF-A0A9P3JQ26-F1
#
_cell.length_a   1.000
_cell.length_b   1.000
_cell.length_c   1.000
_cell.angle_alpha   90.00
_cell.angle_beta   90.00
_cell.angle_gamma   90.00
#
_symmetry.space_group_name_H-M   'P 1'
#
loop_
_entity.id
_entity.type
_entity.pdbx_description
1 polymer ?
#
loop_
_entity_poly.entity_id
_entity_poly.type
_entity_poly.pdbx_seq_one_letter_code
_entity_poly.pdbx_strand_id
1 'polypeptide(L)'
;MDEEPLAWNCPRGMSPSETGEGLKRGTRVGEGAFREVAAYILDHPLREGDAEGFAGVPRTALVTCDSKFFPTSLGSPVSILGGLATAEFNSRKVGSLQQFVPAISNCEDMGPSRFAASEVHKIATLDMRLANTDRNGANILVKSNGSDLKLVPIDHGYCLPESLEECTFEWLYWPQAKQPLSEEARDYVAKLDAEADLALLEAAGWAVNEACARVIRASTRLLKKGVAAGRTVFEIGSMMVRDDPDVPSSLEDMLASAEEKALSGAAEGGVITCLGEILDLYLKSTEGQSE
;
A
#
# COMPACT_ATOMS: atom_id res chain seq x y z
N MET A 1 -14.63 -9.02 -2.77
CA MET A 1 -14.67 -10.14 -1.82
C MET A 1 -15.82 -9.95 -0.86
N ASP A 2 -16.46 -11.04 -0.44
CA ASP A 2 -17.74 -11.01 0.27
C ASP A 2 -17.62 -11.03 1.81
N GLU A 3 -16.45 -11.36 2.35
CA GLU A 3 -16.18 -11.44 3.80
C GLU A 3 -15.39 -10.27 4.40
N GLU A 4 -14.93 -9.32 3.57
CA GLU A 4 -14.20 -8.14 4.07
C GLU A 4 -15.05 -7.29 5.04
N PRO A 5 -14.44 -6.46 5.90
CA PRO A 5 -15.20 -5.50 6.70
C PRO A 5 -16.16 -4.69 5.83
N LEU A 6 -17.40 -4.53 6.31
CA LEU A 6 -18.51 -3.88 5.60
C LEU A 6 -18.98 -4.59 4.31
N ALA A 7 -18.51 -5.82 4.03
CA ALA A 7 -19.06 -6.67 2.98
C ALA A 7 -20.28 -7.46 3.47
N TRP A 8 -21.08 -7.98 2.53
CA TRP A 8 -22.37 -8.62 2.82
C TRP A 8 -22.28 -9.84 3.74
N ASN A 9 -21.20 -10.63 3.61
CA ASN A 9 -20.97 -11.83 4.41
C ASN A 9 -19.86 -11.61 5.46
N CYS A 10 -19.66 -10.36 5.93
CA CYS A 10 -18.64 -10.04 6.92
C CYS A 10 -18.79 -10.90 8.20
N PRO A 11 -17.81 -11.76 8.55
CA PRO A 11 -17.91 -12.65 9.71
C PRO A 11 -17.99 -11.90 11.05
N ARG A 12 -17.55 -10.64 11.08
CA ARG A 12 -17.62 -9.77 12.26
C ARG A 12 -19.02 -9.19 12.49
N GLY A 13 -19.99 -9.46 11.60
CA GLY A 13 -21.37 -9.00 11.74
C GLY A 13 -21.55 -7.49 11.54
N MET A 14 -20.62 -6.85 10.83
CA MET A 14 -20.74 -5.43 10.48
C MET A 14 -21.81 -5.22 9.42
N SER A 15 -22.56 -4.13 9.52
CA SER A 15 -23.52 -3.74 8.49
C SER A 15 -22.80 -3.46 7.15
N PRO A 16 -23.35 -3.89 6.01
CA PRO A 16 -22.74 -3.61 4.71
C PRO A 16 -22.64 -2.10 4.44
N SER A 17 -21.59 -1.69 3.74
CA SER A 17 -21.41 -0.28 3.34
C SER A 17 -22.49 0.16 2.34
N GLU A 18 -23.13 1.31 2.60
CA GLU A 18 -24.12 1.89 1.70
C GLU A 18 -23.49 2.59 0.49
N THR A 19 -22.29 3.16 0.67
CA THR A 19 -21.56 3.92 -0.36
C THR A 19 -20.55 3.07 -1.12
N GLY A 20 -20.26 1.86 -0.62
CA GLY A 20 -19.19 0.99 -1.11
C GLY A 20 -17.80 1.37 -0.58
N GLU A 21 -17.69 2.42 0.24
CA GLU A 21 -16.46 2.79 0.93
C GLU A 21 -16.12 1.78 2.04
N GLY A 22 -14.84 1.44 2.15
CA GLY A 22 -14.27 0.53 3.14
C GLY A 22 -14.06 1.19 4.51
N LEU A 23 -13.30 0.51 5.39
CA LEU A 23 -12.98 1.06 6.73
C LEU A 23 -12.03 2.27 6.69
N LYS A 24 -11.22 2.37 5.64
CA LYS A 24 -10.28 3.46 5.41
C LYS A 24 -10.76 4.31 4.26
N ARG A 25 -10.70 5.64 4.40
CA ARG A 25 -11.12 6.56 3.32
C ARG A 25 -10.38 6.26 2.03
N GLY A 26 -11.12 6.32 0.92
CA GLY A 26 -10.57 6.00 -0.40
C GLY A 26 -10.33 4.51 -0.66
N THR A 27 -10.68 3.61 0.26
CA THR A 27 -10.70 2.16 -0.01
C THR A 27 -12.12 1.70 -0.34
N ARG A 28 -12.26 0.65 -1.15
CA ARG A 28 -13.58 0.07 -1.48
C ARG A 28 -13.77 -1.29 -0.85
N VAL A 29 -14.99 -1.56 -0.42
CA VAL A 29 -15.38 -2.86 0.12
C VAL A 29 -15.18 -3.95 -0.93
N GLY A 30 -14.49 -5.02 -0.56
CA GLY A 30 -14.29 -6.18 -1.41
C GLY A 30 -13.09 -6.08 -2.35
N GLU A 31 -12.26 -5.03 -2.22
CA GLU A 31 -11.03 -4.87 -3.01
C GLU A 31 -9.76 -5.20 -2.22
N GLY A 32 -9.85 -5.49 -0.93
CA GLY A 32 -8.69 -5.75 -0.07
C GLY A 32 -7.80 -6.88 -0.58
N ALA A 33 -8.40 -7.99 -1.04
CA ALA A 33 -7.64 -9.08 -1.62
C ALA A 33 -6.83 -8.70 -2.88
N PHE A 34 -7.32 -7.78 -3.71
CA PHE A 34 -6.55 -7.29 -4.86
C PHE A 34 -5.37 -6.43 -4.42
N ARG A 35 -5.55 -5.62 -3.38
CA ARG A 35 -4.53 -4.75 -2.79
C ARG A 35 -3.40 -5.57 -2.15
N GLU A 36 -3.72 -6.66 -1.48
CA GLU A 36 -2.75 -7.63 -0.96
C GLU A 36 -1.87 -8.24 -2.08
N VAL A 37 -2.51 -8.66 -3.17
CA VAL A 37 -1.81 -9.24 -4.32
C VAL A 37 -0.97 -8.17 -5.03
N ALA A 38 -1.51 -6.96 -5.18
CA ALA A 38 -0.81 -5.82 -5.76
C ALA A 38 0.44 -5.47 -4.96
N ALA A 39 0.39 -5.46 -3.62
CA ALA A 39 1.54 -5.19 -2.79
C ALA A 39 2.70 -6.18 -3.04
N TYR A 40 2.38 -7.47 -3.20
CA TYR A 40 3.39 -8.48 -3.56
C TYR A 40 3.93 -8.28 -4.97
N ILE A 41 3.06 -8.05 -5.96
CA ILE A 41 3.46 -7.86 -7.36
C ILE A 41 4.35 -6.62 -7.54
N LEU A 42 4.03 -5.56 -6.81
CA LEU A 42 4.75 -4.30 -6.86
C LEU A 42 6.01 -4.29 -6.00
N ASP A 43 6.21 -5.26 -5.10
CA ASP A 43 7.46 -5.41 -4.36
C ASP A 43 8.56 -5.98 -5.27
N HIS A 44 9.11 -5.11 -6.12
CA HIS A 44 10.11 -5.46 -7.12
C HIS A 44 11.40 -5.96 -6.43
N PRO A 45 12.12 -6.93 -7.03
CA PRO A 45 13.39 -7.37 -6.49
C PRO A 45 14.43 -6.24 -6.51
N LEU A 46 15.31 -6.22 -5.51
CA LEU A 46 16.38 -5.22 -5.43
C LEU A 46 17.38 -5.37 -6.59
N ARG A 47 17.73 -6.62 -6.93
CA ARG A 47 18.57 -6.97 -8.07
C ARG A 47 17.84 -7.96 -8.98
N GLU A 48 18.08 -7.85 -10.27
CA GLU A 48 17.54 -8.79 -11.25
C GLU A 48 17.95 -10.22 -10.89
N GLY A 49 16.95 -11.11 -10.76
CA GLY A 49 17.15 -12.50 -10.35
C GLY A 49 17.03 -12.76 -8.84
N ASP A 50 16.89 -11.74 -7.99
CA ASP A 50 16.55 -11.95 -6.57
C ASP A 50 15.18 -12.62 -6.46
N ALA A 51 15.06 -13.62 -5.57
CA ALA A 51 13.84 -14.39 -5.38
C ALA A 51 12.79 -13.68 -4.50
N GLU A 52 13.21 -12.66 -3.76
CA GLU A 52 12.39 -11.87 -2.84
C GLU A 52 12.34 -10.42 -3.34
N GLY A 53 11.21 -9.77 -3.13
CA GLY A 53 11.06 -8.34 -3.35
C GLY A 53 11.92 -7.51 -2.38
N PHE A 54 12.15 -6.25 -2.71
CA PHE A 54 13.02 -5.36 -1.93
C PHE A 54 12.52 -5.19 -0.49
N ALA A 55 11.21 -4.99 -0.29
CA ALA A 55 10.61 -4.91 1.04
C ALA A 55 10.43 -6.29 1.68
N GLY A 56 10.23 -7.32 0.88
CA GLY A 56 10.06 -8.70 1.29
C GLY A 56 8.62 -9.07 1.60
N VAL A 57 7.65 -8.54 0.84
CA VAL A 57 6.25 -8.95 0.92
C VAL A 57 6.16 -10.45 0.65
N PRO A 58 5.55 -11.26 1.56
CA PRO A 58 5.45 -12.68 1.33
C PRO A 58 4.62 -12.98 0.07
N ARG A 59 4.94 -14.10 -0.60
CA ARG A 59 4.25 -14.51 -1.82
C ARG A 59 2.75 -14.50 -1.61
N THR A 60 2.06 -13.67 -2.39
CA THR A 60 0.62 -13.47 -2.26
C THR A 60 -0.04 -13.68 -3.61
N ALA A 61 -1.06 -14.52 -3.64
CA ALA A 61 -1.78 -14.84 -4.87
C ALA A 61 -3.29 -14.69 -4.66
N LEU A 62 -4.00 -14.28 -5.71
CA LEU A 62 -5.45 -14.34 -5.76
C LEU A 62 -5.86 -15.80 -5.99
N VAL A 63 -6.64 -16.37 -5.07
CA VAL A 63 -7.05 -17.77 -5.16
C VAL A 63 -8.56 -17.91 -4.98
N THR A 64 -9.10 -18.96 -5.60
CA THR A 64 -10.42 -19.49 -5.26
C THR A 64 -10.23 -20.71 -4.39
N CYS A 65 -10.74 -20.67 -3.16
CA CYS A 65 -10.65 -21.77 -2.20
C CYS A 65 -12.04 -22.35 -1.94
N ASP A 66 -12.13 -23.67 -1.85
CA ASP A 66 -13.32 -24.39 -1.39
C ASP A 66 -13.08 -24.92 0.02
N SER A 67 -13.92 -24.55 0.98
CA SER A 67 -13.78 -25.03 2.36
C SER A 67 -15.11 -25.14 3.08
N LYS A 68 -15.30 -26.26 3.80
CA LYS A 68 -16.43 -26.49 4.72
C LYS A 68 -16.48 -25.51 5.90
N PHE A 69 -15.39 -24.79 6.15
CA PHE A 69 -15.30 -23.80 7.22
C PHE A 69 -15.71 -22.40 6.79
N PHE A 70 -15.92 -22.17 5.48
CA PHE A 70 -16.41 -20.89 5.03
C PHE A 70 -17.92 -20.76 5.34
N PRO A 71 -18.36 -19.61 5.87
CA PRO A 71 -19.77 -19.36 6.09
C PRO A 71 -20.51 -19.40 4.75
N THR A 72 -21.57 -20.20 4.69
CA THR A 72 -22.46 -20.28 3.54
C THR A 72 -23.07 -18.91 3.30
N SER A 73 -23.01 -18.42 2.06
CA SER A 73 -23.63 -17.16 1.68
C SER A 73 -25.12 -17.17 2.09
N LEU A 74 -25.54 -16.21 2.91
CA LEU A 74 -26.96 -15.99 3.23
C LEU A 74 -27.66 -15.60 1.92
N GLY A 75 -28.27 -16.56 1.23
CA GLY A 75 -29.02 -16.32 -0.01
C GLY A 75 -28.74 -17.24 -1.19
N SER A 76 -27.94 -18.31 -1.05
CA SER A 76 -27.85 -19.31 -2.13
C SER A 76 -29.25 -19.89 -2.40
N PRO A 77 -29.80 -19.82 -3.63
CA PRO A 77 -31.11 -20.37 -3.91
C PRO A 77 -31.09 -21.87 -3.63
N VAL A 78 -32.02 -22.34 -2.80
CA VAL A 78 -32.26 -23.77 -2.62
C VAL A 78 -32.80 -24.30 -3.95
N SER A 79 -31.96 -24.96 -4.75
CA SER A 79 -32.42 -25.70 -5.92
C SER A 79 -33.17 -26.95 -5.43
N ILE A 80 -34.50 -26.93 -5.53
CA ILE A 80 -35.34 -28.09 -5.23
C ILE A 80 -35.55 -28.87 -6.52
N LEU A 81 -34.58 -29.69 -6.92
CA LEU A 81 -34.77 -30.67 -7.99
C LEU A 81 -34.97 -32.07 -7.36
N GLY A 82 -36.21 -32.56 -7.37
CA GLY A 82 -36.49 -33.97 -7.07
C GLY A 82 -36.73 -34.33 -5.59
N GLY A 83 -37.21 -33.41 -4.75
CA GLY A 83 -37.71 -33.75 -3.40
C GLY A 83 -36.64 -34.05 -2.34
N LEU A 84 -35.36 -33.89 -2.69
CA LEU A 84 -34.24 -33.83 -1.74
C LEU A 84 -33.68 -32.42 -1.77
N ALA A 85 -33.77 -31.71 -0.63
CA ALA A 85 -33.13 -30.42 -0.47
C ALA A 85 -31.61 -30.63 -0.40
N THR A 86 -30.91 -30.52 -1.53
CA THR A 86 -29.46 -30.36 -1.53
C THR A 86 -29.20 -28.87 -1.39
N ALA A 87 -28.79 -28.43 -0.19
CA ALA A 87 -28.21 -27.10 -0.07
C ALA A 87 -26.97 -27.08 -0.99
N GLU A 88 -27.02 -26.33 -2.09
CA GLU A 88 -25.82 -26.01 -2.83
C GLU A 88 -25.00 -25.07 -1.94
N PHE A 89 -24.14 -25.68 -1.12
CA PHE A 89 -23.12 -24.99 -0.36
C PHE A 89 -22.18 -24.36 -1.39
N ASN A 90 -22.38 -23.07 -1.68
CA ASN A 90 -21.35 -22.32 -2.38
C ASN A 90 -20.23 -22.02 -1.36
N SER A 91 -19.44 -23.05 -1.07
CA SER A 91 -18.26 -23.00 -0.20
C SER A 91 -17.03 -22.47 -0.93
N ARG A 92 -17.19 -21.93 -2.15
CA ARG A 92 -16.10 -21.32 -2.90
C ARG A 92 -16.01 -19.84 -2.60
N LYS A 93 -14.83 -19.41 -2.17
CA LYS A 93 -14.53 -18.01 -1.90
C LYS A 93 -13.29 -17.58 -2.65
N VAL A 94 -13.32 -16.36 -3.16
CA VAL A 94 -12.16 -15.70 -3.76
C VAL A 94 -11.54 -14.82 -2.70
N GLY A 95 -10.22 -14.83 -2.59
CA GLY A 95 -9.48 -14.01 -1.64
C GLY A 95 -7.98 -14.05 -1.92
N SER A 96 -7.21 -13.27 -1.16
CA SER A 96 -5.76 -13.34 -1.18
C SER A 96 -5.29 -14.51 -0.31
N LEU A 97 -4.34 -15.28 -0.82
CA LEU A 97 -3.60 -16.29 -0.06
C LEU A 97 -2.15 -15.86 0.00
N GLN A 98 -1.72 -15.48 1.21
CA GLN A 98 -0.35 -15.07 1.48
C GLN A 98 0.42 -16.21 2.14
N GLN A 99 1.66 -16.41 1.71
CA GLN A 99 2.57 -17.38 2.30
C GLN A 99 2.78 -17.07 3.79
N PHE A 100 2.54 -18.06 4.65
CA PHE A 100 2.82 -17.94 6.06
C PHE A 100 4.33 -17.72 6.32
N VAL A 101 4.65 -16.79 7.20
CA VAL A 101 6.02 -16.45 7.59
C VAL A 101 6.22 -16.76 9.07
N PRO A 102 7.09 -17.71 9.43
CA PRO A 102 7.51 -17.89 10.81
C PRO A 102 8.26 -16.64 11.29
N ALA A 103 7.73 -16.00 12.33
CA ALA A 103 8.28 -14.80 12.96
C ALA A 103 8.45 -15.03 14.46
N ILE A 104 9.40 -14.31 15.07
CA ILE A 104 9.62 -14.37 16.52
C ILE A 104 8.74 -13.38 17.28
N SER A 105 8.27 -12.32 16.61
CA SER A 105 7.42 -11.25 17.14
C SER A 105 6.93 -10.34 16.00
N ASN A 106 6.30 -9.22 16.31
CA ASN A 106 6.01 -8.10 15.42
C ASN A 106 6.63 -6.80 15.98
N CYS A 107 6.46 -5.67 15.30
CA CYS A 107 7.05 -4.41 15.75
C CYS A 107 6.27 -3.70 16.86
N GLU A 108 5.05 -4.11 17.22
CA GLU A 108 4.36 -3.58 18.41
C GLU A 108 5.03 -4.01 19.72
N ASP A 109 5.55 -5.25 19.74
CA ASP A 109 6.18 -5.85 20.93
C ASP A 109 7.69 -5.56 21.04
N MET A 110 8.27 -4.82 20.09
CA MET A 110 9.72 -4.60 20.00
C MET A 110 10.08 -3.14 19.76
N GLY A 111 10.99 -2.61 20.58
CA GLY A 111 11.47 -1.22 20.43
C GLY A 111 12.23 -1.01 19.10
N PRO A 112 11.94 0.09 18.36
CA PRO A 112 12.46 0.28 17.01
C PRO A 112 13.97 0.43 16.94
N SER A 113 14.65 0.80 18.04
CA SER A 113 16.11 0.94 18.11
C SER A 113 16.88 -0.35 17.82
N ARG A 114 16.21 -1.51 17.81
CA ARG A 114 16.80 -2.82 17.50
C ARG A 114 16.90 -3.10 16.00
N PHE A 115 16.19 -2.33 15.16
CA PHE A 115 16.09 -2.60 13.73
C PHE A 115 17.18 -1.86 12.95
N ALA A 116 17.76 -2.53 11.95
CA ALA A 116 18.69 -1.88 11.03
C ALA A 116 17.95 -0.85 10.16
N ALA A 117 18.61 0.26 9.82
CA ALA A 117 18.00 1.29 8.99
C ALA A 117 17.55 0.78 7.62
N SER A 118 18.34 -0.11 7.01
CA SER A 118 17.98 -0.76 5.74
C SER A 118 16.68 -1.56 5.80
N GLU A 119 16.39 -2.20 6.95
CA GLU A 119 15.14 -2.95 7.12
C GLU A 119 13.93 -2.03 7.30
N VAL A 120 14.11 -0.82 7.85
CA VAL A 120 13.04 0.17 7.93
C VAL A 120 12.84 0.85 6.57
N HIS A 121 13.93 1.23 5.89
CA HIS A 121 13.89 1.92 4.60
C HIS A 121 13.20 1.11 3.50
N LYS A 122 13.38 -0.22 3.46
CA LYS A 122 12.70 -1.06 2.48
C LYS A 122 11.17 -1.06 2.68
N ILE A 123 10.69 -1.09 3.93
CA ILE A 123 9.26 -1.06 4.27
C ILE A 123 8.70 0.33 3.94
N ALA A 124 9.43 1.37 4.35
CA ALA A 124 9.06 2.75 4.08
C ALA A 124 8.93 3.06 2.59
N THR A 125 9.86 2.54 1.78
CA THR A 125 9.83 2.70 0.32
C THR A 125 8.58 2.09 -0.28
N LEU A 126 8.22 0.87 0.13
CA LEU A 126 7.00 0.20 -0.35
C LEU A 126 5.75 0.93 0.14
N ASP A 127 5.64 1.24 1.43
CA ASP A 127 4.45 1.86 1.99
C ASP A 127 4.16 3.25 1.40
N MET A 128 5.21 4.07 1.20
CA MET A 128 5.04 5.36 0.52
C MET A 128 4.61 5.16 -0.94
N ARG A 129 5.23 4.23 -1.68
CA ARG A 129 4.82 3.96 -3.07
C ARG A 129 3.35 3.49 -3.15
N LEU A 130 2.90 2.69 -2.19
CA LEU A 130 1.54 2.18 -2.14
C LEU A 130 0.56 3.12 -1.42
N ALA A 131 1.00 4.26 -0.88
CA ALA A 131 0.18 5.13 -0.01
C ALA A 131 -0.60 4.32 1.04
N ASN A 132 0.11 3.50 1.82
CA ASN A 132 -0.51 2.61 2.81
C ASN A 132 -1.26 3.42 3.88
N THR A 133 -2.53 3.07 4.14
CA THR A 133 -3.39 3.77 5.10
C THR A 133 -3.48 3.09 6.46
N ASP A 134 -2.74 1.98 6.65
CA ASP A 134 -2.81 1.17 7.86
C ASP A 134 -1.47 0.51 8.22
N ARG A 135 -0.33 1.14 7.94
CA ARG A 135 0.95 0.60 8.41
C ARG A 135 1.12 0.88 9.90
N ASN A 136 0.79 -0.11 10.72
CA ASN A 136 1.07 -0.16 12.17
C ASN A 136 2.16 -1.21 12.49
N GLY A 137 2.58 -1.28 13.76
CA GLY A 137 3.62 -2.21 14.22
C GLY A 137 3.21 -3.69 14.17
N ALA A 138 1.93 -4.03 14.37
CA ALA A 138 1.43 -5.40 14.22
C ALA A 138 1.54 -5.90 12.78
N ASN A 139 1.47 -4.98 11.81
CA ASN A 139 1.55 -5.29 10.39
C ASN A 139 2.99 -5.48 9.89
N ILE A 140 3.99 -5.44 10.78
CA ILE A 140 5.41 -5.68 10.45
C ILE A 140 5.93 -6.83 11.32
N LEU A 141 6.15 -7.99 10.71
CA LEU A 141 6.71 -9.15 11.39
C LEU A 141 8.21 -9.00 11.59
N VAL A 142 8.71 -9.54 12.71
CA VAL A 142 10.14 -9.60 13.01
C VAL A 142 10.62 -11.04 12.96
N LYS A 143 11.56 -11.33 12.07
CA LYS A 143 12.29 -12.60 11.99
C LYS A 143 13.68 -12.44 12.59
N SER A 144 14.19 -13.48 13.22
CA SER A 144 15.60 -13.54 13.63
C SER A 144 16.35 -14.51 12.72
N ASN A 145 17.47 -14.03 12.16
CA ASN A 145 18.46 -14.86 11.50
C ASN A 145 19.73 -14.93 12.38
N GLY A 146 19.56 -15.21 13.67
CA GLY A 146 20.64 -15.13 14.66
C GLY A 146 20.71 -13.75 15.30
N SER A 147 21.84 -13.05 15.15
CA SER A 147 22.01 -11.68 15.67
C SER A 147 21.17 -10.65 14.95
N ASP A 148 20.82 -10.92 13.70
CA ASP A 148 20.21 -9.93 12.82
C ASP A 148 18.70 -10.09 12.80
N LEU A 149 18.00 -8.96 12.90
CA LEU A 149 16.55 -8.89 12.79
C LEU A 149 16.17 -8.51 11.36
N LYS A 150 15.23 -9.24 10.78
CA LYS A 150 14.64 -8.98 9.46
C LYS A 150 13.18 -8.59 9.62
N LEU A 151 12.78 -7.52 8.94
CA LEU A 151 11.40 -7.04 8.93
C LEU A 151 10.67 -7.59 7.71
N VAL A 152 9.43 -8.02 7.89
CA VAL A 152 8.58 -8.54 6.81
C VAL A 152 7.23 -7.82 6.87
N PRO A 153 6.87 -7.03 5.84
CA PRO A 153 5.59 -6.36 5.82
C PRO A 153 4.49 -7.37 5.46
N ILE A 154 3.39 -7.32 6.20
CA ILE A 154 2.16 -8.07 5.91
C ILE A 154 0.97 -7.10 5.93
N ASP A 155 -0.23 -7.62 5.65
CA ASP A 155 -1.50 -6.91 5.79
C ASP A 155 -1.55 -5.60 4.99
N HIS A 156 -1.63 -5.73 3.67
CA HIS A 156 -1.69 -4.61 2.72
C HIS A 156 -3.11 -4.36 2.17
N GLY A 157 -4.15 -4.94 2.79
CA GLY A 157 -5.54 -4.79 2.34
C GLY A 157 -6.02 -3.33 2.26
N TYR A 158 -5.36 -2.39 2.95
CA TYR A 158 -5.67 -0.96 2.97
C TYR A 158 -4.60 -0.07 2.30
N CYS A 159 -3.87 -0.59 1.31
CA CYS A 159 -2.99 0.21 0.46
C CYS A 159 -3.67 0.60 -0.87
N LEU A 160 -3.04 1.50 -1.65
CA LEU A 160 -3.48 1.99 -2.96
C LEU A 160 -4.84 2.73 -2.99
N PRO A 161 -5.15 3.59 -2.01
CA PRO A 161 -6.45 4.25 -1.91
C PRO A 161 -6.76 5.20 -3.10
N GLU A 162 -8.01 5.59 -3.24
CA GLU A 162 -8.49 6.58 -4.22
C GLU A 162 -8.13 8.03 -3.84
N SER A 163 -7.79 8.26 -2.58
CA SER A 163 -7.35 9.55 -2.03
C SER A 163 -6.20 9.36 -1.02
N LEU A 164 -5.43 10.41 -0.76
CA LEU A 164 -4.24 10.37 0.11
C LEU A 164 -4.56 10.65 1.60
N GLU A 165 -5.84 10.81 1.94
CA GLU A 165 -6.30 11.43 3.19
C GLU A 165 -5.90 10.67 4.47
N GLU A 166 -5.71 9.35 4.37
CA GLU A 166 -5.48 8.46 5.52
C GLU A 166 -4.13 7.73 5.48
N CYS A 167 -3.15 8.23 4.70
CA CYS A 167 -1.80 7.66 4.74
C CYS A 167 -1.29 7.60 6.19
N THR A 168 -0.87 6.41 6.64
CA THR A 168 -0.49 6.16 8.03
C THR A 168 0.74 5.28 8.08
N PHE A 169 1.82 5.77 8.70
CA PHE A 169 3.13 5.11 8.72
C PHE A 169 3.72 5.05 10.14
N GLU A 170 3.67 3.89 10.78
CA GLU A 170 4.30 3.65 12.10
C GLU A 170 5.79 3.98 12.11
N TRP A 171 6.50 3.61 11.05
CA TRP A 171 7.94 3.79 10.95
C TRP A 171 8.37 5.25 10.84
N LEU A 172 7.46 6.19 10.57
CA LEU A 172 7.76 7.59 10.30
C LEU A 172 8.58 8.21 11.44
N TYR A 173 8.22 7.90 12.67
CA TYR A 173 8.86 8.49 13.85
C TYR A 173 10.03 7.67 14.40
N TRP A 174 10.38 6.55 13.75
CA TRP A 174 11.52 5.74 14.17
C TRP A 174 12.84 6.44 13.82
N PRO A 175 13.89 6.35 14.66
CA PRO A 175 15.18 7.01 14.40
C PRO A 175 15.79 6.68 13.03
N GLN A 176 15.54 5.47 12.52
CA GLN A 176 15.99 4.98 11.23
C GLN A 176 15.41 5.75 10.06
N ALA A 177 14.17 6.25 10.17
CA ALA A 177 13.50 6.99 9.10
C ALA A 177 14.21 8.31 8.78
N LYS A 178 14.94 8.87 9.75
CA LYS A 178 15.72 10.12 9.64
C LYS A 178 17.17 9.88 9.17
N GLN A 179 17.53 8.64 8.86
CA GLN A 179 18.84 8.31 8.32
C GLN A 179 18.81 8.33 6.79
N PRO A 180 19.93 8.67 6.12
CA PRO A 180 20.01 8.64 4.66
C PRO A 180 19.80 7.22 4.13
N LEU A 181 19.14 7.11 2.97
CA LEU A 181 19.00 5.83 2.27
C LEU A 181 20.37 5.33 1.79
N SER A 182 20.54 4.01 1.74
CA SER A 182 21.71 3.41 1.09
C SER A 182 21.68 3.61 -0.42
N GLU A 183 22.84 3.52 -1.08
CA GLU A 183 22.93 3.69 -2.54
C GLU A 183 22.05 2.66 -3.28
N GLU A 184 22.00 1.42 -2.80
CA GLU A 184 21.16 0.38 -3.39
C GLU A 184 19.66 0.73 -3.32
N ALA A 185 19.21 1.31 -2.20
CA ALA A 185 17.83 1.74 -2.04
C ALA A 185 17.51 2.95 -2.94
N ARG A 186 18.47 3.87 -3.12
CA ARG A 186 18.33 5.00 -4.04
C ARG A 186 18.23 4.54 -5.49
N ASP A 187 19.08 3.60 -5.90
CA ASP A 187 19.06 2.99 -7.23
C ASP A 187 17.75 2.23 -7.48
N TYR A 188 17.24 1.52 -6.47
CA TYR A 188 15.94 0.88 -6.53
C TYR A 188 14.83 1.90 -6.80
N VAL A 189 14.76 2.98 -6.00
CA VAL A 189 13.75 4.04 -6.16
C VAL A 189 13.85 4.72 -7.53
N ALA A 190 15.06 4.99 -8.01
CA ALA A 190 15.27 5.63 -9.31
C ALA A 190 14.67 4.83 -10.49
N LYS A 191 14.60 3.50 -10.37
CA LYS A 191 14.08 2.58 -11.39
C LYS A 191 12.56 2.41 -11.37
N LEU A 192 11.88 2.82 -10.29
CA LEU A 192 10.41 2.68 -10.18
C LEU A 192 9.69 3.41 -11.32
N ASP A 193 8.65 2.80 -11.88
CA ASP A 193 7.88 3.37 -12.99
C ASP A 193 6.38 3.10 -12.77
N ALA A 194 5.64 4.16 -12.49
CA ALA A 194 4.22 4.07 -12.18
C ALA A 194 3.37 3.53 -13.34
N GLU A 195 3.71 3.82 -14.60
CA GLU A 195 2.93 3.31 -15.74
C GLU A 195 3.24 1.83 -15.99
N ALA A 196 4.51 1.43 -15.82
CA ALA A 196 4.87 0.01 -15.87
C ALA A 196 4.20 -0.79 -14.74
N ASP A 197 4.12 -0.20 -13.55
CA ASP A 197 3.43 -0.79 -12.40
C ASP A 197 1.92 -0.96 -12.64
N LEU A 198 1.26 0.06 -13.19
CA LEU A 198 -0.16 -0.01 -13.54
C LEU A 198 -0.43 -1.07 -14.61
N ALA A 199 0.40 -1.14 -15.65
CA ALA A 199 0.30 -2.17 -16.68
C ALA A 199 0.52 -3.58 -16.11
N LEU A 200 1.43 -3.72 -15.14
CA LEU A 200 1.68 -4.99 -14.45
C LEU A 200 0.47 -5.44 -13.62
N LEU A 201 -0.20 -4.52 -12.91
CA LEU A 201 -1.42 -4.82 -12.17
C LEU A 201 -2.59 -5.19 -13.08
N GLU A 202 -2.75 -4.47 -14.21
CA GLU A 202 -3.76 -4.81 -15.22
C GLU A 202 -3.53 -6.21 -15.79
N ALA A 203 -2.28 -6.53 -16.15
CA ALA A 203 -1.89 -7.86 -16.61
C ALA A 203 -2.12 -8.96 -15.56
N ALA A 204 -2.05 -8.63 -14.28
CA ALA A 204 -2.36 -9.51 -13.17
C ALA A 204 -3.87 -9.64 -12.87
N GLY A 205 -4.72 -8.96 -13.66
CA GLY A 205 -6.18 -9.07 -13.58
C GLY A 205 -6.85 -8.06 -12.66
N TRP A 206 -6.15 -7.01 -12.23
CA TRP A 206 -6.75 -5.91 -11.49
C TRP A 206 -6.64 -4.60 -12.28
N ALA A 207 -7.76 -4.22 -12.92
CA ALA A 207 -7.89 -2.93 -13.58
C ALA A 207 -8.06 -1.82 -12.54
N VAL A 208 -6.94 -1.22 -12.14
CA VAL A 208 -6.90 -0.12 -11.16
C VAL A 208 -7.67 1.07 -11.72
N ASN A 209 -8.61 1.62 -10.93
CA ASN A 209 -9.36 2.79 -11.35
C ASN A 209 -8.46 4.05 -11.39
N GLU A 210 -8.90 5.08 -12.12
CA GLU A 210 -8.09 6.29 -12.32
C GLU A 210 -7.78 7.05 -11.03
N ALA A 211 -8.61 6.96 -9.99
CA ALA A 211 -8.34 7.62 -8.71
C ALA A 211 -7.17 6.94 -7.98
N CYS A 212 -7.20 5.62 -7.87
CA CYS A 212 -6.07 4.83 -7.36
C CYS A 212 -4.81 5.01 -8.24
N ALA A 213 -4.96 5.04 -9.56
CA ALA A 213 -3.84 5.23 -10.48
C ALA A 213 -3.18 6.60 -10.33
N ARG A 214 -3.97 7.67 -10.11
CA ARG A 214 -3.46 9.01 -9.76
C ARG A 214 -2.65 8.97 -8.47
N VAL A 215 -3.11 8.28 -7.43
CA VAL A 215 -2.36 8.10 -6.17
C VAL A 215 -1.03 7.38 -6.41
N ILE A 216 -1.02 6.26 -7.16
CA ILE A 216 0.22 5.53 -7.50
C ILE A 216 1.22 6.46 -8.20
N ARG A 217 0.76 7.23 -9.20
CA ARG A 217 1.60 8.16 -9.95
C ARG A 217 2.14 9.28 -9.07
N ALA A 218 1.29 9.88 -8.24
CA ALA A 218 1.67 10.98 -7.35
C ALA A 218 2.69 10.51 -6.28
N SER A 219 2.40 9.41 -5.60
CA SER A 219 3.27 8.83 -4.58
C SER A 219 4.62 8.39 -5.15
N THR A 220 4.62 7.73 -6.31
CA THR A 220 5.86 7.35 -7.01
C THR A 220 6.66 8.59 -7.43
N ARG A 221 5.99 9.63 -7.94
CA ARG A 221 6.64 10.88 -8.35
C ARG A 221 7.29 11.60 -7.17
N LEU A 222 6.58 11.71 -6.05
CA LEU A 222 7.09 12.27 -4.79
C LEU A 222 8.32 11.48 -4.32
N LEU A 223 8.19 10.16 -4.20
CA LEU A 223 9.26 9.29 -3.72
C LEU A 223 10.53 9.43 -4.58
N LYS A 224 10.40 9.37 -5.90
CA LYS A 224 11.54 9.51 -6.82
C LYS A 224 12.22 10.88 -6.69
N LYS A 225 11.44 11.96 -6.62
CA LYS A 225 12.00 13.32 -6.52
C LYS A 225 12.62 13.59 -5.15
N GLY A 226 11.97 13.17 -4.07
CA GLY A 226 12.50 13.30 -2.72
C GLY A 226 13.83 12.56 -2.55
N VAL A 227 13.91 11.30 -2.99
CA VAL A 227 15.15 10.51 -2.92
C VAL A 227 16.25 11.09 -3.81
N ALA A 228 15.92 11.57 -5.01
CA ALA A 228 16.87 12.25 -5.88
C ALA A 228 17.44 13.54 -5.26
N ALA A 229 16.62 14.27 -4.49
CA ALA A 229 17.02 15.45 -3.72
C ALA A 229 17.72 15.11 -2.39
N GLY A 230 18.01 13.82 -2.12
CA GLY A 230 18.71 13.39 -0.90
C GLY A 230 17.86 13.42 0.37
N ARG A 231 16.52 13.51 0.24
CA ARG A 231 15.61 13.49 1.39
C ARG A 231 15.55 12.10 2.02
N THR A 232 15.43 12.09 3.33
CA THR A 232 15.21 10.89 4.15
C THR A 232 13.78 10.38 3.97
N VAL A 233 13.52 9.12 4.32
CA VAL A 233 12.15 8.58 4.26
C VAL A 233 11.21 9.27 5.26
N PHE A 234 11.76 9.85 6.35
CA PHE A 234 11.02 10.72 7.25
C PHE A 234 10.50 11.97 6.53
N GLU A 235 11.40 12.73 5.90
CA GLU A 235 11.01 13.97 5.21
C GLU A 235 9.99 13.71 4.09
N ILE A 236 10.17 12.64 3.32
CA ILE A 236 9.24 12.28 2.24
C ILE A 236 7.90 11.78 2.81
N GLY A 237 7.93 10.88 3.79
CA GLY A 237 6.74 10.32 4.42
C GLY A 237 5.90 11.38 5.13
N SER A 238 6.53 12.36 5.79
CA SER A 238 5.86 13.49 6.42
C SER A 238 5.09 14.37 5.43
N MET A 239 5.47 14.39 4.15
CA MET A 239 4.69 15.12 3.14
C MET A 239 3.38 14.41 2.78
N MET A 240 3.26 13.10 3.05
CA MET A 240 2.09 12.28 2.71
C MET A 240 1.08 12.17 3.85
N VAL A 241 1.55 12.29 5.11
CA VAL A 241 0.71 12.12 6.29
C VAL A 241 0.13 13.47 6.69
N ARG A 242 -1.15 13.48 7.08
CA ARG A 242 -1.80 14.66 7.66
C ARG A 242 -1.39 14.79 9.14
N ASP A 243 -0.85 15.95 9.52
CA ASP A 243 -0.55 16.27 10.94
C ASP A 243 -1.84 16.50 11.74
N ASP A 244 -2.85 17.08 11.08
CA ASP A 244 -4.21 17.27 11.58
C ASP A 244 -5.17 16.57 10.60
N PRO A 245 -6.02 15.62 11.05
CA PRO A 245 -6.95 14.91 10.17
C PRO A 245 -7.83 15.81 9.29
N ASP A 246 -8.12 17.04 9.74
CA ASP A 246 -8.95 18.01 9.02
C ASP A 246 -8.16 18.92 8.07
N VAL A 247 -6.82 18.85 8.07
CA VAL A 247 -5.93 19.65 7.22
C VAL A 247 -5.24 18.75 6.18
N PRO A 248 -5.35 19.05 4.88
CA PRO A 248 -4.65 18.28 3.84
C PRO A 248 -3.15 18.19 4.08
N SER A 249 -2.56 17.06 3.71
CA SER A 249 -1.10 16.90 3.72
C SER A 249 -0.45 17.76 2.64
N SER A 250 0.87 17.96 2.76
CA SER A 250 1.63 18.73 1.76
C SER A 250 1.49 18.13 0.35
N LEU A 251 1.47 16.81 0.21
CA LEU A 251 1.28 16.15 -1.08
C LEU A 251 -0.13 16.39 -1.65
N GLU A 252 -1.16 16.41 -0.81
CA GLU A 252 -2.53 16.71 -1.24
C GLU A 252 -2.64 18.14 -1.78
N ASP A 253 -2.11 19.12 -1.06
CA ASP A 253 -2.10 20.52 -1.50
C ASP A 253 -1.33 20.71 -2.81
N MET A 254 -0.18 20.04 -2.95
CA MET A 254 0.61 20.07 -4.18
C MET A 254 -0.10 19.40 -5.35
N LEU A 255 -0.82 18.30 -5.11
CA LEU A 255 -1.60 17.61 -6.13
C LEU A 255 -2.79 18.47 -6.58
N ALA A 256 -3.52 19.10 -5.65
CA ALA A 256 -4.60 20.04 -5.98
C ALA A 256 -4.08 21.23 -6.80
N SER A 257 -2.93 21.80 -6.40
CA SER A 257 -2.26 22.87 -7.15
C SER A 257 -1.84 22.42 -8.55
N ALA A 258 -1.38 21.18 -8.69
CA ALA A 258 -1.03 20.57 -9.98
C ALA A 258 -2.25 20.38 -10.89
N GLU A 259 -3.40 20.01 -10.33
CA GLU A 259 -4.67 19.88 -11.05
C GLU A 259 -5.15 21.23 -11.59
N GLU A 260 -5.12 22.28 -10.77
CA GLU A 260 -5.44 23.65 -11.20
C GLU A 260 -4.50 24.13 -12.32
N LYS A 261 -3.20 23.89 -12.16
CA LYS A 261 -2.19 24.25 -13.17
C LYS A 261 -2.39 23.51 -14.49
N ALA A 262 -2.73 22.22 -14.44
CA ALA A 262 -2.99 21.42 -15.64
C ALA A 262 -4.26 21.88 -16.37
N LEU A 263 -5.32 22.23 -15.62
CA LEU A 263 -6.58 22.73 -16.18
C LEU A 263 -6.45 24.10 -16.86
N SER A 264 -5.62 24.99 -16.31
CA SER A 264 -5.38 26.32 -16.87
C SER A 264 -4.56 26.34 -18.17
N GLY A 265 -4.03 25.18 -18.61
CA GLY A 265 -3.17 25.08 -19.79
C GLY A 265 -1.80 25.75 -19.62
N ALA A 266 -1.43 26.12 -18.40
CA ALA A 266 -0.20 26.83 -18.08
C ALA A 266 1.06 25.94 -18.12
N ALA A 267 0.90 24.62 -18.29
CA ALA A 267 1.99 23.66 -18.45
C ALA A 267 1.65 22.56 -19.46
N GLU A 268 2.62 22.18 -20.28
CA GLU A 268 2.56 21.00 -21.12
C GLU A 268 2.81 19.76 -20.24
N GLY A 269 1.93 18.74 -20.27
CA GLY A 269 2.23 17.41 -19.69
C GLY A 269 1.28 16.85 -18.62
N GLY A 270 0.10 17.44 -18.37
CA GLY A 270 -0.90 16.88 -17.46
C GLY A 270 -0.54 16.98 -15.96
N VAL A 271 -1.44 16.49 -15.10
CA VAL A 271 -1.39 16.70 -13.63
C VAL A 271 -0.07 16.22 -13.01
N ILE A 272 0.40 15.02 -13.35
CA ILE A 272 1.60 14.43 -12.73
C ILE A 272 2.89 15.16 -13.15
N THR A 273 2.92 15.73 -14.36
CA THR A 273 4.03 16.58 -14.80
C THR A 273 4.04 17.87 -14.00
N CYS A 274 2.89 18.52 -13.85
CA CYS A 274 2.73 19.73 -13.04
C CYS A 274 3.14 19.49 -11.58
N LEU A 275 2.69 18.37 -10.98
CA LEU A 275 3.09 17.95 -9.64
C LEU A 275 4.61 17.81 -9.55
N GLY A 276 5.24 17.23 -10.56
CA GLY A 276 6.69 17.11 -10.63
C GLY A 276 7.42 18.45 -10.55
N GLU A 277 6.94 19.48 -11.23
CA GLU A 277 7.54 20.81 -11.20
C GLU A 277 7.34 21.49 -9.84
N ILE A 278 6.16 21.35 -9.24
CA ILE A 278 5.86 21.88 -7.91
C ILE A 278 6.77 21.22 -6.86
N LEU A 279 6.94 19.91 -6.92
CA LEU A 279 7.86 19.16 -6.06
C LEU A 279 9.30 19.64 -6.21
N ASP A 280 9.77 19.87 -7.44
CA ASP A 280 11.14 20.38 -7.67
C ASP A 280 11.36 21.76 -7.04
N LEU A 281 10.36 22.64 -7.10
CA LEU A 281 10.43 23.96 -6.46
C LEU A 281 10.43 23.84 -4.93
N TYR A 282 9.52 23.03 -4.39
CA TYR A 282 9.40 22.82 -2.94
C TYR A 282 10.69 22.23 -2.35
N LEU A 283 11.22 21.17 -2.97
CA LEU A 283 12.43 20.48 -2.51
C LEU A 283 13.67 21.40 -2.54
N LYS A 284 13.78 22.28 -3.55
CA LYS A 284 14.84 23.31 -3.60
C LYS A 284 14.66 24.39 -2.54
N SER A 285 13.44 24.85 -2.29
CA SER A 285 13.20 25.89 -1.27
C SER A 285 13.50 25.44 0.16
N THR A 286 13.48 24.13 0.38
CA THR A 286 13.73 23.50 1.68
C THR A 286 15.15 22.93 1.77
N GLU A 287 16.00 23.09 0.74
CA GLU A 287 17.42 22.74 0.82
C GLU A 287 18.12 23.74 1.76
N GLY A 288 18.47 23.29 2.97
CA GLY A 288 19.18 24.10 3.98
C GLY A 288 18.39 24.47 5.24
N GLN A 289 17.15 24.01 5.39
CA GLN A 289 16.40 24.13 6.66
C GLN A 289 16.60 22.92 7.60
N SER A 290 17.41 21.95 7.18
CA SER A 290 17.72 20.71 7.90
C SER A 290 19.12 20.78 8.54
N GLU A 291 19.33 21.70 9.49
CA GLU A 291 20.46 21.67 10.44
C GLU A 291 19.95 21.55 11.87
#